data_AF-A0A935B2X1-F1
#
_entry.id   AF-A0A935B2X1-F1
#
_cell.length_a   1.000
_cell.length_b   1.000
_cell.length_c   1.000
_cell.angle_alpha   90.00
_cell.angle_beta   90.00
_cell.angle_gamma   90.00
#
_symmetry.space_group_name_H-M   'P 1'
#
loop_
_entity.id
_entity.type
_entity.pdbx_description
1 polymer ?
#
loop_
_entity_poly.entity_id
_entity_poly.type
_entity_poly.pdbx_seq_one_letter_code
_entity_poly.pdbx_strand_id
1 'polypeptide(L)'
;MHEALQPKLLKYLTAALDAKGLKNTAQITRDIVNYHTTPEQAADTAREAGARNLVLSHIVPVVPSSFFYPAFLGDAHAHFKGPITVGEDGMLFMLPTGSSVIEKRKLF
;
A
#
# COMPACT_ATOMS: atom_id res chain seq x y z
N MET A 1 10.44 2.58 -2.07
CA MET A 1 9.05 3.10 -1.96
C MET A 1 8.28 2.51 -3.13
N HIS A 2 7.08 2.00 -2.90
CA HIS A 2 6.30 1.30 -3.91
C HIS A 2 4.83 1.71 -3.82
N GLU A 3 4.10 1.79 -4.93
CA GLU A 3 2.65 1.91 -4.88
C GLU A 3 1.98 0.62 -4.34
N ALA A 4 0.74 0.71 -3.86
CA ALA A 4 -0.01 -0.50 -3.54
C ALA A 4 -1.53 -0.35 -3.70
N LEU A 5 -2.13 -1.33 -4.38
CA LEU A 5 -3.55 -1.54 -4.51
C LEU A 5 -3.95 -2.87 -3.85
N GLN A 6 -4.90 -2.88 -2.91
CA GLN A 6 -5.41 -4.11 -2.29
C GLN A 6 -6.68 -4.61 -3.02
N PRO A 7 -6.60 -5.66 -3.87
CA PRO A 7 -7.71 -6.06 -4.74
C PRO A 7 -8.93 -6.56 -3.98
N LYS A 8 -8.75 -7.21 -2.82
CA LYS A 8 -9.86 -7.70 -1.99
C LYS A 8 -10.71 -6.53 -1.47
N LEU A 9 -10.06 -5.48 -0.98
CA LEU A 9 -10.73 -4.26 -0.51
C LEU A 9 -11.36 -3.49 -1.67
N LEU A 10 -10.66 -3.39 -2.80
CA LEU A 10 -11.19 -2.73 -3.98
C LEU A 10 -12.48 -3.40 -4.48
N LYS A 11 -12.55 -4.73 -4.45
CA LYS A 11 -13.76 -5.49 -4.83
C LYS A 11 -14.98 -5.12 -3.99
N TYR A 12 -14.81 -4.91 -2.68
CA TYR A 12 -15.90 -4.45 -1.82
C TYR A 12 -16.36 -3.03 -2.18
N LEU A 13 -15.40 -2.13 -2.49
CA LEU A 13 -15.72 -0.79 -2.97
C LEU A 13 -16.45 -0.83 -4.31
N THR A 14 -15.99 -1.61 -5.29
CA THR A 14 -16.65 -1.80 -6.59
C THR A 14 -18.10 -2.25 -6.41
N ALA A 15 -18.34 -3.25 -5.56
CA ALA A 15 -19.69 -3.75 -5.28
C ALA A 15 -20.59 -2.68 -4.65
N ALA A 16 -20.06 -1.89 -3.72
CA ALA A 16 -20.80 -0.79 -3.10
C ALA A 16 -21.14 0.32 -4.11
N LEU A 17 -20.21 0.65 -5.01
CA LEU A 17 -20.44 1.62 -6.09
C LEU A 17 -21.52 1.13 -7.07
N ASP A 18 -21.48 -0.16 -7.44
CA ASP A 18 -22.51 -0.77 -8.28
C ASP A 18 -23.90 -0.71 -7.66
N ALA A 19 -24.01 -1.04 -6.36
CA ALA A 19 -25.26 -1.02 -5.61
C ALA A 19 -25.84 0.41 -5.51
N LYS A 20 -24.98 1.43 -5.51
CA LYS A 20 -25.37 2.85 -5.53
C LYS A 20 -25.62 3.41 -6.93
N GLY A 21 -25.50 2.60 -7.99
CA GLY A 21 -25.69 3.04 -9.37
C GLY A 21 -24.56 3.91 -9.93
N LEU A 22 -23.41 4.01 -9.25
CA LEU A 22 -22.26 4.80 -9.69
C LEU A 22 -21.40 4.02 -10.71
N LYS A 23 -21.99 3.72 -11.87
CA LYS A 23 -21.44 2.76 -12.85
C LYS A 23 -20.08 3.17 -13.42
N ASN A 24 -19.87 4.45 -13.71
CA ASN A 24 -18.59 4.93 -14.24
C ASN A 24 -17.46 4.76 -13.22
N THR A 25 -17.69 5.13 -11.96
CA THR A 25 -16.70 4.96 -10.89
C THR A 25 -16.45 3.48 -10.60
N ALA A 26 -17.48 2.65 -10.60
CA ALA A 26 -17.32 1.20 -10.48
C ALA A 26 -16.46 0.63 -11.62
N GLN A 27 -16.66 1.09 -12.86
CA GLN A 27 -15.85 0.66 -13.99
C GLN A 27 -14.36 1.03 -13.81
N ILE A 28 -14.07 2.26 -13.41
CA ILE A 28 -12.69 2.70 -13.12
C ILE A 28 -12.03 1.74 -12.10
N THR A 29 -12.73 1.36 -11.03
CA THR A 29 -12.15 0.42 -10.05
C THR A 29 -11.85 -0.97 -10.62
N ARG A 30 -12.55 -1.41 -11.67
CA ARG A 30 -12.26 -2.69 -12.35
C ARG A 30 -11.04 -2.56 -13.26
N ASP A 31 -10.95 -1.43 -13.97
CA ASP A 31 -9.90 -1.20 -14.96
C ASP A 31 -8.52 -1.11 -14.32
N ILE A 32 -8.44 -0.57 -13.10
CA ILE A 32 -7.16 -0.28 -12.44
C ILE A 32 -6.45 -1.50 -11.85
N VAL A 33 -7.11 -2.66 -11.79
CA VAL A 33 -6.58 -3.85 -11.08
C VAL A 33 -5.34 -4.44 -11.75
N ASN A 34 -5.21 -4.34 -13.08
CA ASN A 34 -4.18 -5.06 -13.84
C ASN A 34 -2.88 -4.28 -14.07
N TYR A 35 -2.84 -2.99 -13.74
CA TYR A 35 -1.65 -2.16 -13.88
C TYR A 35 -1.14 -1.55 -12.58
N HIS A 36 -1.79 -1.85 -11.45
CA HIS A 36 -1.29 -1.55 -10.11
C HIS A 36 -0.67 -2.78 -9.44
N THR A 37 0.13 -2.52 -8.41
CA THR A 37 0.84 -3.58 -7.67
C THR A 37 0.11 -3.91 -6.37
N THR A 38 0.00 -5.18 -6.03
CA THR A 38 -0.54 -5.59 -4.72
C THR A 38 0.48 -5.39 -3.58
N PRO A 39 0.05 -5.22 -2.32
CA PRO A 39 0.96 -5.19 -1.18
C PRO A 39 1.92 -6.39 -1.13
N GLU A 40 1.44 -7.58 -1.49
CA GLU A 40 2.21 -8.82 -1.57
C GLU A 40 3.28 -8.74 -2.66
N GLN A 41 2.95 -8.25 -3.86
CA GLN A 41 3.92 -8.05 -4.94
C GLN A 41 4.94 -6.94 -4.62
N ALA A 42 4.52 -5.87 -3.95
CA ALA A 42 5.44 -4.84 -3.47
C ALA A 42 6.41 -5.41 -2.41
N ALA A 43 5.94 -6.31 -1.55
CA ALA A 43 6.75 -7.05 -0.61
C ALA A 43 7.73 -8.02 -1.30
N ASP A 44 7.29 -8.76 -2.32
CA ASP A 44 8.19 -9.61 -3.13
C ASP A 44 9.29 -8.77 -3.79
N THR A 45 8.92 -7.65 -4.41
CA THR A 45 9.89 -6.72 -5.01
C THR A 45 10.90 -6.22 -3.97
N ALA A 46 10.46 -5.87 -2.76
CA ALA A 46 11.34 -5.41 -1.69
C ALA A 46 12.30 -6.52 -1.21
N ARG A 47 11.81 -7.77 -1.11
CA ARG A 47 12.61 -8.95 -0.77
C ARG A 47 13.68 -9.19 -1.84
N GLU A 48 13.29 -9.22 -3.11
CA GLU A 48 14.19 -9.48 -4.24
C GLU A 48 15.25 -8.39 -4.40
N ALA A 49 14.90 -7.13 -4.13
CA ALA A 49 15.83 -6.01 -4.13
C ALA A 49 16.79 -5.99 -2.92
N GLY A 50 16.63 -6.89 -1.94
CA GLY A 50 17.40 -6.84 -0.69
C GLY A 50 17.15 -5.56 0.12
N ALA A 51 15.96 -4.97 -0.02
CA ALA A 51 15.62 -3.73 0.66
C ALA A 51 15.55 -3.94 2.19
N ARG A 52 15.95 -2.93 2.95
CA ARG A 52 15.86 -2.97 4.41
C ARG A 52 14.45 -2.69 4.92
N ASN A 53 13.72 -1.82 4.23
CA ASN A 53 12.38 -1.35 4.61
C ASN A 53 11.54 -1.17 3.33
N LEU A 54 10.24 -1.46 3.46
CA LEU A 54 9.24 -1.18 2.43
C LEU A 54 8.30 -0.09 2.92
N VAL A 55 8.19 1.00 2.15
CA VAL A 55 7.18 2.04 2.35
C VAL A 55 6.22 1.99 1.18
N LEU A 56 4.95 1.73 1.47
CA LEU A 56 3.86 1.74 0.51
C LEU A 56 3.31 3.15 0.40
N SER A 57 3.13 3.63 -0.83
CA SER A 57 2.51 4.93 -1.15
C SER A 57 1.38 4.72 -2.15
N HIS A 58 0.70 5.79 -2.57
CA HIS A 58 -0.37 5.70 -3.57
C HIS A 58 -1.36 4.57 -3.23
N ILE A 59 -1.99 4.71 -2.07
CA ILE A 59 -2.76 3.66 -1.41
C ILE A 59 -4.17 3.56 -2.02
N VAL A 60 -4.49 2.40 -2.58
CA VAL A 60 -5.79 2.17 -3.24
C VAL A 60 -6.43 0.84 -2.75
N PRO A 61 -7.71 0.81 -2.35
CA PRO A 61 -8.58 1.96 -2.08
C PRO A 61 -8.07 2.79 -0.88
N VAL A 62 -8.56 4.02 -0.75
CA VAL A 62 -8.28 4.87 0.41
C VAL A 62 -8.68 4.14 1.68
N VAL A 63 -7.75 4.06 2.64
CA VAL A 63 -7.97 3.41 3.92
C VAL A 63 -8.35 4.48 4.95
N PRO A 64 -9.55 4.43 5.56
CA PRO A 64 -10.07 5.55 6.35
C PRO A 64 -9.39 5.74 7.70
N SER A 65 -8.64 4.74 8.17
CA SER A 65 -7.92 4.78 9.45
C SER A 65 -6.80 3.76 9.45
N SER A 66 -5.71 4.06 10.16
CA SER A 66 -4.58 3.14 10.37
C SER A 66 -4.98 1.83 11.05
N PHE A 67 -6.13 1.81 11.74
CA PHE A 67 -6.73 0.58 12.27
C PHE A 67 -6.94 -0.50 11.19
N PHE A 68 -7.19 -0.10 9.93
CA PHE A 68 -7.44 -1.02 8.82
C PHE A 68 -6.18 -1.38 8.01
N TYR A 69 -4.99 -0.90 8.39
CA TYR A 69 -3.74 -1.25 7.70
C TYR A 69 -3.47 -2.76 7.63
N PRO A 70 -3.77 -3.59 8.64
CA PRO A 70 -3.61 -5.04 8.51
C PRO A 70 -4.46 -5.61 7.37
N ALA A 71 -5.70 -5.14 7.19
CA ALA A 71 -6.56 -5.57 6.10
C ALA A 71 -6.05 -5.09 4.73
N PHE A 72 -5.46 -3.89 4.68
CA PHE A 72 -4.82 -3.38 3.48
C PHE A 72 -3.59 -4.20 3.11
N LEU A 73 -2.68 -4.45 4.07
CA LEU A 73 -1.43 -5.17 3.85
C LEU A 73 -1.61 -6.64 3.45
N GLY A 74 -2.75 -7.25 3.81
CA GLY A 74 -3.03 -8.63 3.46
C GLY A 74 -1.91 -9.57 3.92
N ASP A 75 -1.37 -10.34 2.99
CA ASP A 75 -0.33 -11.34 3.27
C ASP A 75 1.10 -10.79 3.07
N ALA A 76 1.28 -9.48 2.87
CA ALA A 76 2.59 -8.89 2.54
C ALA A 76 3.72 -9.24 3.54
N HIS A 77 3.40 -9.40 4.83
CA HIS A 77 4.36 -9.83 5.86
C HIS A 77 4.86 -11.29 5.70
N ALA A 78 4.12 -12.13 4.96
CA ALA A 78 4.60 -13.45 4.57
C ALA A 78 5.72 -13.35 3.51
N HIS A 79 5.63 -12.35 2.62
CA HIS A 79 6.51 -12.14 1.46
C HIS A 79 7.78 -11.32 1.78
N PHE A 80 7.71 -10.41 2.76
CA PHE A 80 8.86 -9.60 3.19
C PHE A 80 8.97 -9.55 4.71
N LYS A 81 10.16 -9.87 5.24
CA LYS A 81 10.42 -9.92 6.70
C LYS A 81 10.92 -8.60 7.28
N GLY A 82 11.31 -7.65 6.44
CA GLY A 82 11.65 -6.30 6.89
C GLY A 82 10.40 -5.49 7.26
N PRO A 83 10.58 -4.29 7.84
CA PRO A 83 9.46 -3.44 8.20
C PRO A 83 8.69 -2.98 6.96
N ILE A 84 7.36 -3.07 7.04
CA ILE A 84 6.43 -2.55 6.04
C ILE A 84 5.68 -1.38 6.67
N THR A 85 5.75 -0.21 6.06
CA THR A 85 5.00 0.99 6.46
C THR A 85 3.99 1.33 5.38
N VAL A 86 2.72 1.46 5.76
CA VAL A 86 1.74 2.18 4.95
C VAL A 86 2.03 3.67 5.13
N GLY A 87 2.39 4.34 4.03
CA GLY A 87 2.76 5.75 4.03
C GLY A 87 1.56 6.65 4.32
N GLU A 88 1.80 7.66 5.14
CA GLU A 88 0.85 8.75 5.39
C GLU A 88 1.49 10.07 4.98
N ASP A 89 0.65 11.03 4.61
CA ASP A 89 1.09 12.40 4.36
C ASP A 89 1.86 12.95 5.57
N GLY A 90 2.95 13.66 5.29
CA GLY A 90 3.81 14.23 6.33
C GLY A 90 4.80 13.24 6.97
N MET A 91 4.89 11.99 6.52
CA MET A 91 5.98 11.09 6.94
C MET A 91 7.31 11.49 6.28
N LEU A 92 8.34 11.69 7.12
CA LEU A 92 9.73 11.95 6.71
C LEU A 92 10.59 10.72 7.00
N PHE A 93 11.33 10.26 5.99
CA PHE A 93 12.35 9.22 6.12
C PHE A 93 13.73 9.82 5.83
N MET A 94 14.68 9.65 6.75
CA MET A 94 16.07 10.10 6.58
C MET A 94 17.02 8.91 6.61
N LEU A 95 17.97 8.91 5.66
CA LEU A 95 18.97 7.87 5.48
C LEU A 95 20.36 8.51 5.62
N PRO A 96 20.94 8.56 6.84
CA PRO A 96 22.25 9.16 7.03
C PRO A 96 23.34 8.41 6.26
N THR A 97 24.23 9.16 5.60
CA THR A 97 25.35 8.60 4.83
C THR A 97 26.24 7.72 5.71
N GLY A 98 26.62 6.54 5.19
CA GLY A 98 27.48 5.59 5.91
C GLY A 98 26.77 4.83 7.05
N SER A 99 25.45 4.96 7.18
CA SER A 99 24.65 4.28 8.19
C SER A 99 23.64 3.31 7.56
N SER A 100 23.25 2.28 8.30
CA SER A 100 22.10 1.43 7.97
C SER A 100 20.81 1.86 8.67
N VAL A 101 20.87 2.94 9.46
CA VAL A 101 19.71 3.49 10.18
C VAL A 101 18.78 4.20 9.21
N ILE A 102 17.48 3.99 9.38
CA ILE A 102 16.43 4.76 8.72
C ILE A 102 15.63 5.45 9.82
N GLU A 103 15.77 6.78 9.91
CA GLU A 103 14.95 7.57 10.84
C GLU A 103 13.59 7.86 10.22
N LYS A 104 12.52 7.61 10.98
CA LYS A 104 11.13 7.89 10.59
C LYS A 104 10.55 8.97 11.51
N ARG A 105 9.98 10.03 10.94
CA ARG A 105 9.28 11.11 11.66
C ARG A 105 7.94 11.44 11.00
N LYS A 106 7.01 12.03 11.75
CA LYS A 106 5.78 12.62 11.23
C LYS A 106 5.82 14.13 11.49
N LEU A 107 5.65 14.94 10.45
CA LEU A 107 5.90 16.38 10.51
C LEU A 107 4.73 17.19 11.10
N PHE A 108 3.51 16.64 11.07
CA PHE A 108 2.29 17.25 11.59
C PHE A 108 1.24 16.17 11.89
#